data_AF-A0A7Y2HAL3-F1
#
_entry.id   AF-A0A7Y2HAL3-F1
#
_cell.length_a   1.000
_cell.length_b   1.000
_cell.length_c   1.000
_cell.angle_alpha   90.00
_cell.angle_beta   90.00
_cell.angle_gamma   90.00
#
_symmetry.space_group_name_H-M   'P 1'
#
loop_
_entity.id
_entity.type
_entity.pdbx_description
1 polymer ?
#
loop_
_entity_poly.entity_id
_entity_poly.type
_entity_poly.pdbx_seq_one_letter_code
_entity_poly.pdbx_strand_id
1 'polypeptide(L)'
;MKINKDKIKVLIDQIDNLIEKLKTLEKKHEVQLNQVCSGHKKSAKNLVHYLALRSEDLRDLQNKLGRLGLSRFARAEMHVLASLNNSRFVLQKMIDMPGDDTGKSGLSIKKGEKTLNRNTKTLLGYRAKGRRLRIMVTLPPEAAYNY
;
A
#
# COMPACT_ATOMS: atom_id res chain seq x y z
N MET A 1 -12.07 -14.02 24.25
CA MET A 1 -11.39 -12.70 24.37
C MET A 1 -12.45 -11.61 24.35
N LYS A 2 -12.66 -10.85 25.43
CA LYS A 2 -13.63 -9.73 25.41
C LYS A 2 -13.04 -8.59 24.58
N ILE A 3 -13.60 -8.37 23.40
CA ILE A 3 -13.22 -7.27 22.53
C ILE A 3 -13.74 -5.97 23.16
N ASN A 4 -12.83 -5.02 23.44
CA ASN A 4 -13.22 -3.70 23.93
C ASN A 4 -13.64 -2.84 22.72
N LYS A 5 -14.94 -2.52 22.63
CA LYS A 5 -15.51 -1.80 21.48
C LYS A 5 -14.93 -0.40 21.33
N ASP A 6 -14.66 0.31 22.41
CA ASP A 6 -14.11 1.67 22.36
C ASP A 6 -12.67 1.69 21.82
N LYS A 7 -11.85 0.71 22.21
CA LYS A 7 -10.51 0.55 21.64
C LYS A 7 -10.55 0.27 20.14
N ILE A 8 -11.53 -0.48 19.66
CA ILE A 8 -11.68 -0.73 18.22
C ILE A 8 -12.15 0.52 17.48
N LYS A 9 -13.08 1.30 18.04
CA LYS A 9 -13.50 2.58 17.45
C LYS A 9 -12.30 3.52 17.25
N VAL A 10 -11.43 3.65 18.25
CA VAL A 10 -10.20 4.45 18.14
C VAL A 10 -9.31 3.98 16.98
N LEU A 11 -9.19 2.66 16.76
CA LEU A 11 -8.42 2.13 15.63
C LEU A 11 -9.07 2.43 14.28
N ILE A 12 -10.40 2.37 14.21
CA ILE A 12 -11.16 2.75 13.01
C ILE A 12 -10.90 4.23 12.70
N ASP A 13 -11.01 5.11 13.70
CA ASP A 13 -10.77 6.55 13.54
C ASP A 13 -9.33 6.84 13.09
N GLN A 14 -8.34 6.12 13.64
CA GLN A 14 -6.95 6.22 13.19
C GLN A 14 -6.79 5.82 11.71
N ILE A 15 -7.46 4.75 11.26
CA ILE A 15 -7.41 4.34 9.85
C ILE A 15 -8.15 5.33 8.95
N ASP A 16 -9.29 5.88 9.39
CA ASP A 16 -10.07 6.87 8.63
C ASP A 16 -9.26 8.16 8.43
N ASN A 17 -8.55 8.62 9.47
CA ASN A 17 -7.62 9.73 9.37
C ASN A 17 -6.51 9.47 8.34
N LEU A 18 -5.96 8.25 8.27
CA LEU A 18 -4.97 7.90 7.25
C LEU A 18 -5.58 7.92 5.85
N ILE A 19 -6.78 7.36 5.67
CA ILE A 19 -7.48 7.35 4.38
C ILE A 19 -7.73 8.78 3.88
N GLU A 20 -8.13 9.70 4.76
CA GLU A 20 -8.32 11.09 4.39
C GLU A 20 -7.00 11.77 4.00
N LYS A 21 -5.91 11.57 4.74
CA LYS A 21 -4.57 12.06 4.36
C LYS A 21 -4.15 11.58 2.98
N LEU A 22 -4.39 10.31 2.66
CA LEU A 22 -4.14 9.73 1.34
C LEU A 22 -4.91 10.45 0.23
N LYS A 23 -6.21 10.70 0.44
CA LYS A 23 -7.06 11.41 -0.52
C LYS A 23 -6.67 12.87 -0.67
N THR A 24 -6.30 13.55 0.42
CA THR A 24 -5.80 14.94 0.39
C THR A 24 -4.54 15.02 -0.44
N LEU A 25 -3.57 14.12 -0.23
CA LEU A 25 -2.32 14.13 -0.99
C LEU A 25 -2.55 13.77 -2.47
N GLU A 26 -3.46 12.83 -2.75
CA GLU A 26 -3.90 12.52 -4.12
C GLU A 26 -4.44 13.76 -4.82
N LYS A 27 -5.39 14.47 -4.19
CA LYS A 27 -5.98 15.70 -4.74
C LYS A 27 -4.93 16.77 -4.97
N LYS A 28 -3.98 16.94 -4.05
CA LYS A 28 -2.86 17.88 -4.20
C LYS A 28 -2.00 17.60 -5.45
N HIS A 29 -1.90 16.33 -5.88
CA HIS A 29 -1.10 15.92 -7.03
C HIS A 29 -1.94 15.61 -8.28
N GLU A 30 -3.21 16.05 -8.32
CA GLU A 30 -4.13 15.72 -9.41
C GLU A 30 -3.59 16.12 -10.80
N VAL A 31 -2.95 17.30 -10.89
CA VAL A 31 -2.35 17.79 -12.13
C VAL A 31 -1.25 16.84 -12.63
N GLN A 32 -0.32 16.46 -11.77
CA GLN A 32 0.76 15.52 -12.11
C GLN A 32 0.21 14.14 -12.44
N LEU A 33 -0.78 13.65 -11.69
CA LEU A 33 -1.42 12.35 -11.92
C LEU A 33 -2.13 12.29 -13.28
N ASN A 34 -2.69 13.42 -13.74
CA ASN A 34 -3.34 13.51 -15.04
C ASN A 34 -2.36 13.42 -16.23
N GLN A 35 -1.10 13.85 -16.02
CA GLN A 35 -0.02 13.78 -17.02
C GLN A 35 0.62 12.38 -17.13
N VAL A 36 0.39 11.49 -16.15
CA VAL A 36 0.93 10.12 -16.18
C VAL A 36 0.31 9.33 -17.34
N CYS A 37 1.15 8.57 -18.06
CA CYS A 37 0.72 7.63 -19.08
C CYS A 37 -0.43 6.73 -18.58
N SER A 38 -1.46 6.52 -19.42
CA SER A 38 -2.69 5.79 -19.08
C SER A 38 -2.44 4.42 -18.43
N GLY A 39 -1.42 3.69 -18.89
CA GLY A 39 -1.03 2.38 -18.34
C GLY A 39 -0.50 2.39 -16.90
N HIS A 40 -0.07 3.55 -16.40
CA HIS A 40 0.56 3.72 -15.08
C HIS A 40 -0.26 4.57 -14.10
N LYS A 41 -1.36 5.21 -14.52
CA LYS A 41 -2.16 6.10 -13.66
C LYS A 41 -2.54 5.48 -12.30
N LYS A 42 -2.97 4.21 -12.28
CA LYS A 42 -3.33 3.51 -11.04
C LYS A 42 -2.13 3.29 -10.11
N SER A 43 -0.96 2.97 -10.68
CA SER A 43 0.28 2.81 -9.92
C SER A 43 0.81 4.15 -9.41
N ALA A 44 0.70 5.23 -10.19
CA ALA A 44 1.07 6.57 -9.76
C ALA A 44 0.17 7.08 -8.63
N LYS A 45 -1.15 6.87 -8.71
CA LYS A 45 -2.08 7.17 -7.60
C LYS A 45 -1.72 6.38 -6.34
N ASN A 46 -1.44 5.08 -6.48
CA ASN A 46 -0.99 4.26 -5.35
C ASN A 46 0.37 4.71 -4.80
N LEU A 47 1.28 5.22 -5.63
CA LEU A 47 2.55 5.80 -5.17
C LEU A 47 2.30 7.04 -4.30
N VAL A 48 1.40 7.94 -4.72
CA VAL A 48 1.01 9.09 -3.88
C VAL A 48 0.41 8.62 -2.56
N HIS A 49 -0.47 7.61 -2.58
CA HIS A 49 -1.00 7.01 -1.34
C HIS A 49 0.09 6.41 -0.45
N TYR A 50 1.08 5.73 -1.06
CA TYR A 50 2.21 5.17 -0.33
C TYR A 50 3.07 6.26 0.32
N LEU A 51 3.33 7.37 -0.38
CA LEU A 51 4.05 8.51 0.18
C LEU A 51 3.32 9.12 1.37
N ALA A 52 1.99 9.29 1.27
CA ALA A 52 1.17 9.77 2.39
C ALA A 52 1.20 8.79 3.58
N LEU A 53 1.19 7.48 3.33
CA LEU A 53 1.29 6.49 4.40
C LEU A 53 2.67 6.53 5.07
N ARG A 54 3.73 6.70 4.28
CA ARG A 54 5.13 6.62 4.75
C ARG A 54 5.58 7.88 5.50
N SER A 55 4.86 8.99 5.37
CA SER A 55 5.06 10.21 6.16
C SER A 55 4.50 10.13 7.58
N GLU A 56 3.82 9.04 7.93
CA GLU A 56 3.16 8.87 9.23
C GLU A 56 3.92 7.89 10.14
N ASP A 57 3.91 8.14 11.45
CA ASP A 57 4.38 7.15 12.43
C ASP A 57 3.26 6.14 12.75
N LEU A 58 3.38 4.96 12.16
CA LEU A 58 2.38 3.90 12.29
C LEU A 58 2.68 2.87 13.37
N ARG A 59 3.77 3.02 14.14
CA ARG A 59 4.26 1.97 15.06
C ARG A 59 3.21 1.57 16.09
N ASP A 60 2.55 2.55 16.71
CA ASP A 60 1.51 2.30 17.70
C ASP A 60 0.28 1.61 17.07
N LEU A 61 -0.20 2.10 15.92
CA LEU A 61 -1.31 1.50 15.18
C LEU A 61 -0.98 0.04 14.78
N GLN A 62 0.20 -0.20 14.21
CA GLN A 62 0.65 -1.53 13.79
C GLN A 62 0.77 -2.50 14.97
N ASN A 63 1.24 -2.03 16.13
CA ASN A 63 1.31 -2.84 17.34
C ASN A 63 -0.09 -3.24 17.83
N LYS A 64 -1.03 -2.29 17.85
CA LYS A 64 -2.42 -2.55 18.26
C LYS A 64 -3.12 -3.49 17.29
N LEU A 65 -2.96 -3.31 15.97
CA LEU A 65 -3.48 -4.22 14.95
C LEU A 65 -2.85 -5.63 15.09
N GLY A 66 -1.55 -5.71 15.33
CA GLY A 66 -0.85 -6.99 15.53
C GLY A 66 -1.36 -7.76 16.74
N ARG A 67 -1.68 -7.09 17.85
CA ARG A 67 -2.31 -7.70 19.04
C ARG A 67 -3.71 -8.26 18.76
N LEU A 68 -4.38 -7.77 17.72
CA LEU A 68 -5.67 -8.29 17.23
C LEU A 68 -5.50 -9.38 16.15
N GLY A 69 -4.27 -9.77 15.81
CA GLY A 69 -3.99 -10.74 14.74
C GLY A 69 -4.17 -10.17 13.32
N LEU A 70 -4.27 -8.85 13.18
CA LEU A 70 -4.49 -8.18 11.89
C LEU A 70 -3.17 -7.84 11.18
N SER A 71 -3.25 -7.60 9.86
CA SER A 71 -2.11 -7.19 9.04
C SER A 71 -1.50 -5.90 9.53
N ARG A 72 -0.16 -5.84 9.59
CA ARG A 72 0.62 -4.65 9.97
C ARG A 72 1.05 -3.81 8.75
N PHE A 73 0.34 -3.95 7.64
CA PHE A 73 0.63 -3.26 6.37
C PHE A 73 1.98 -3.62 5.71
N ALA A 74 2.63 -4.72 6.11
CA ALA A 74 3.96 -5.11 5.62
C ALA A 74 4.05 -5.35 4.09
N ARG A 75 2.93 -5.53 3.41
CA ARG A 75 2.86 -5.70 1.94
C ARG A 75 1.89 -4.72 1.28
N ALA A 76 1.47 -3.68 2.02
CA ALA A 76 0.46 -2.74 1.56
C ALA A 76 0.98 -1.80 0.45
N GLU A 77 2.30 -1.71 0.26
CA GLU A 77 2.96 -0.82 -0.71
C GLU A 77 2.37 -0.91 -2.12
N MET A 78 1.94 -2.10 -2.54
CA MET A 78 1.36 -2.34 -3.87
C MET A 78 -0.12 -1.94 -4.00
N HIS A 79 -0.82 -1.69 -2.89
CA HIS A 79 -2.28 -1.56 -2.79
C HIS A 79 -2.69 -0.87 -1.48
N VAL A 80 -2.20 0.35 -1.26
CA VAL A 80 -2.23 1.02 0.05
C VAL A 80 -3.66 1.28 0.52
N LEU A 81 -4.45 1.99 -0.29
CA LEU A 81 -5.84 2.33 0.04
C LEU A 81 -6.70 1.08 0.27
N ALA A 82 -6.52 0.05 -0.55
CA ALA A 82 -7.24 -1.21 -0.39
C ALA A 82 -6.89 -1.91 0.95
N SER A 83 -5.62 -1.86 1.37
CA SER A 83 -5.18 -2.44 2.64
C SER A 83 -5.79 -1.73 3.85
N LEU A 84 -5.87 -0.40 3.81
CA LEU A 84 -6.50 0.40 4.86
C LEU A 84 -8.00 0.13 4.92
N ASN A 85 -8.70 0.17 3.79
CA ASN A 85 -10.12 -0.12 3.71
C ASN A 85 -10.47 -1.53 4.22
N ASN A 86 -9.69 -2.55 3.84
CA ASN A 86 -9.90 -3.91 4.33
C ASN A 86 -9.70 -4.00 5.85
N SER A 87 -8.68 -3.32 6.40
CA SER A 87 -8.42 -3.32 7.84
C SER A 87 -9.54 -2.62 8.60
N ARG A 88 -10.02 -1.48 8.09
CA ARG A 88 -11.19 -0.76 8.59
C ARG A 88 -12.43 -1.65 8.62
N PHE A 89 -12.72 -2.35 7.53
CA PHE A 89 -13.88 -3.23 7.42
C PHE A 89 -13.84 -4.37 8.43
N VAL A 90 -12.68 -5.03 8.59
CA VAL A 90 -12.52 -6.10 9.59
C VAL A 90 -12.77 -5.55 11.00
N LEU A 91 -12.20 -4.39 11.35
CA LEU A 91 -12.42 -3.76 12.65
C LEU A 91 -13.90 -3.40 12.88
N GLN A 92 -14.59 -2.86 11.87
CA GLN A 92 -16.03 -2.56 11.96
C GLN A 92 -16.86 -3.83 12.23
N LYS A 93 -16.54 -4.93 11.55
CA LYS A 93 -17.21 -6.23 11.78
C LYS A 93 -16.93 -6.81 13.16
N MET A 94 -15.77 -6.55 13.77
CA MET A 94 -15.47 -7.00 15.14
C MET A 94 -16.33 -6.35 16.23
N ILE A 95 -17.03 -5.25 15.93
CA ILE A 95 -17.88 -4.53 16.90
C ILE A 95 -19.35 -4.44 16.46
N ASP A 96 -19.74 -5.19 15.43
CA ASP A 96 -21.08 -5.18 14.81
C ASP A 96 -21.50 -3.81 14.27
N MET A 97 -20.53 -2.98 13.87
CA MET A 97 -20.82 -1.70 13.23
C MET A 97 -21.20 -1.94 11.77
N PRO A 98 -22.26 -1.28 11.25
CA PRO A 98 -22.55 -1.30 9.83
C PRO A 98 -21.36 -0.67 9.10
N GLY A 99 -20.63 -1.50 8.36
CA GLY A 99 -19.56 -1.07 7.46
C GLY A 99 -20.06 -1.23 6.04
N ASP A 100 -19.89 -0.18 5.23
CA ASP A 100 -20.05 -0.29 3.79
C ASP A 100 -19.09 -1.38 3.28
N ASP A 101 -19.60 -2.22 2.38
CA ASP A 101 -18.74 -3.14 1.65
C ASP A 101 -17.59 -2.32 1.05
N THR A 102 -16.36 -2.75 1.30
CA THR A 102 -15.18 -2.07 0.77
C THR A 102 -15.22 -2.22 -0.73
N GLY A 103 -15.88 -1.28 -1.41
CA GLY A 103 -15.94 -1.23 -2.86
C GLY A 103 -14.53 -1.34 -3.42
N LYS A 104 -14.42 -1.78 -4.68
CA LYS A 104 -13.14 -1.98 -5.39
C LYS A 104 -12.36 -0.66 -5.51
N SER A 105 -11.73 -0.24 -4.42
CA SER A 105 -11.05 1.04 -4.27
C SER A 105 -9.55 0.85 -4.51
N GLY A 106 -9.03 1.60 -5.49
CA GLY A 106 -7.61 1.53 -5.85
C GLY A 106 -7.18 0.24 -6.57
N LEU A 107 -5.88 -0.06 -6.49
CA LEU A 107 -5.32 -1.32 -6.99
C LEU A 107 -5.68 -2.43 -6.01
N SER A 108 -6.34 -3.49 -6.50
CA SER A 108 -6.49 -4.70 -5.70
C SER A 108 -5.17 -5.43 -5.54
N ILE A 109 -5.03 -6.22 -4.47
CA ILE A 109 -3.83 -7.02 -4.16
C ILE A 109 -3.34 -7.80 -5.40
N LYS A 110 -4.24 -8.60 -5.99
CA LYS A 110 -3.95 -9.43 -7.18
C LYS A 110 -3.56 -8.59 -8.41
N LYS A 111 -4.17 -7.42 -8.61
CA LYS A 111 -3.84 -6.53 -9.74
C LYS A 111 -2.50 -5.81 -9.52
N GLY A 112 -2.17 -5.46 -8.27
CA GLY A 112 -0.87 -4.90 -7.89
C GLY A 112 0.27 -5.86 -8.23
N GLU A 113 0.19 -7.11 -7.76
CA GLU A 113 1.21 -8.13 -8.02
C GLU A 113 1.38 -8.43 -9.52
N LYS A 114 0.27 -8.54 -10.27
CA LYS A 114 0.33 -8.76 -11.72
C LYS A 114 1.00 -7.58 -12.44
N THR A 115 0.65 -6.35 -12.06
CA THR A 115 1.25 -5.13 -12.62
C THR A 115 2.74 -5.06 -12.31
N LEU A 116 3.14 -5.33 -11.06
CA LEU A 116 4.54 -5.36 -10.66
C LEU A 116 5.33 -6.38 -11.47
N ASN A 117 4.88 -7.65 -11.51
CA ASN A 117 5.56 -8.70 -12.25
C ASN A 117 5.71 -8.37 -13.75
N ARG A 118 4.66 -7.81 -14.37
CA ARG A 118 4.71 -7.37 -15.77
C ARG A 118 5.74 -6.27 -15.96
N ASN A 119 5.67 -5.19 -15.18
CA ASN A 119 6.55 -4.04 -15.33
C ASN A 119 8.01 -4.42 -15.03
N THR A 120 8.28 -5.24 -14.00
CA THR A 120 9.62 -5.75 -13.71
C THR A 120 10.16 -6.60 -14.86
N LYS A 121 9.32 -7.40 -15.51
CA LYS A 121 9.72 -8.19 -16.68
C LYS A 121 10.02 -7.29 -17.90
N THR A 122 9.20 -6.27 -18.14
CA THR A 122 9.42 -5.31 -19.22
C THR A 122 10.71 -4.52 -19.02
N LEU A 123 10.98 -4.07 -17.79
CA LEU A 123 12.13 -3.23 -17.48
C LEU A 123 13.44 -4.01 -17.35
N LEU A 124 13.41 -5.18 -16.70
CA LEU A 124 14.61 -5.93 -16.30
C LEU A 124 14.74 -7.29 -17.01
N GLY A 125 13.92 -7.55 -18.04
CA GLY A 125 13.90 -8.83 -18.76
C GLY A 125 13.38 -10.00 -17.92
N TYR A 126 13.54 -11.24 -18.41
CA TYR A 126 13.12 -12.45 -17.71
C TYR A 126 14.03 -12.78 -16.51
N ARG A 127 13.49 -13.50 -15.51
CA ARG A 127 14.31 -14.04 -14.42
C ARG A 127 15.14 -15.22 -14.96
N ALA A 128 16.37 -15.38 -14.47
CA ALA A 128 17.19 -16.56 -14.78
C ALA A 128 16.51 -17.84 -14.27
N LYS A 129 16.69 -18.95 -15.00
CA LYS A 129 16.12 -20.26 -14.63
C LYS A 129 16.56 -20.66 -13.23
N GLY A 130 15.63 -21.13 -12.42
CA GLY A 130 15.88 -21.54 -11.03
C GLY A 130 15.98 -20.40 -10.01
N ARG A 131 15.89 -19.11 -10.40
CA ARG A 131 15.97 -17.98 -9.47
C ARG A 131 14.62 -17.28 -9.31
N ARG A 132 14.27 -16.96 -8.05
CA ARG A 132 13.05 -16.20 -7.71
C ARG A 132 13.23 -14.68 -7.87
N LEU A 133 14.46 -14.19 -7.84
CA LEU A 133 14.80 -12.76 -7.79
C LEU A 133 15.74 -12.36 -8.94
N ARG A 134 15.82 -11.04 -9.19
CA ARG A 134 16.85 -10.42 -10.03
C ARG A 134 17.81 -9.68 -9.11
N ILE A 135 19.10 -9.67 -9.44
CA ILE A 135 20.10 -8.91 -8.70
C ILE A 135 20.36 -7.64 -9.50
N MET A 136 20.11 -6.49 -8.87
CA MET A 136 20.53 -5.19 -9.40
C MET A 136 21.78 -4.80 -8.63
N VAL A 137 22.88 -4.57 -9.34
CA VAL A 137 24.13 -4.06 -8.76
C VAL A 137 24.22 -2.60 -9.14
N THR A 138 24.27 -1.72 -8.14
CA THR A 138 24.56 -0.30 -8.34
C THR A 138 26.05 -0.12 -8.12
N LEU A 139 26.78 0.22 -9.17
CA LEU A 139 28.22 0.47 -9.11
C LEU A 139 28.48 1.98 -9.22
N PRO A 140 29.54 2.47 -8.57
CA PRO A 140 29.98 3.85 -8.76
C PRO A 140 30.54 4.01 -10.18
N PRO A 141 30.49 5.21 -10.80
CA PRO A 141 30.91 5.42 -12.18
C PRO A 141 32.35 4.95 -12.46
N GLU A 142 33.24 5.05 -11.48
CA GLU A 142 34.65 4.67 -11.58
C GLU A 142 34.84 3.18 -11.91
N ALA A 143 33.91 2.32 -11.46
CA ALA A 143 33.94 0.88 -11.73
C ALA A 143 33.71 0.52 -13.22
N ALA A 144 33.28 1.49 -14.05
CA ALA A 144 33.16 1.29 -15.49
C ALA A 144 34.52 1.41 -16.22
N TYR A 145 35.51 2.05 -15.60
CA TYR A 145 36.77 2.45 -16.25
C TYR A 145 38.03 1.87 -15.59
N ASN A 146 37.95 1.40 -14.34
CA ASN A 146 39.09 0.85 -13.60
C ASN A 146 38.84 -0.63 -13.27
N TYR A 147 39.25 -1.50 -14.21
CA TYR A 147 39.17 -2.97 -14.10
C TYR A 147 40.49 -3.57 -13.65
#